data_AF-A0A7V4HTN8-F1
#
_entry.id   AF-A0A7V4HTN8-F1
#
_cell.length_a   1.000
_cell.length_b   1.000
_cell.length_c   1.000
_cell.angle_alpha   90.00
_cell.angle_beta   90.00
_cell.angle_gamma   90.00
#
_symmetry.space_group_name_H-M   'P 1'
#
loop_
_entity.id
_entity.type
_entity.pdbx_description
1 polymer ?
#
loop_
_entity_poly.entity_id
_entity_poly.type
_entity_poly.pdbx_seq_one_letter_code
_entity_poly.pdbx_strand_id
1 'polypeptide(L)' 'MSAPDFYFAANAIFRHLHDRHGKQALVEYWRSLAAEYYHGRIEAWKSGGLEAVAADWRAYFAQEPLAEVDVILGENDVEL' A
#
# COMPACT_ATOMS: atom_id res chain seq x y z
N MET A 1 9.59 12.24 -7.59
CA MET A 1 10.92 11.90 -7.03
C MET A 1 10.74 10.55 -6.33
N SER A 2 11.28 9.45 -6.86
CA SER A 2 11.15 8.16 -6.17
C SER A 2 11.94 8.24 -4.87
N ALA A 3 11.35 7.82 -3.74
CA ALA A 3 12.07 7.71 -2.47
C ALA A 3 12.84 6.38 -2.48
N PRO A 4 14.11 6.35 -2.91
CA PRO A 4 14.86 5.10 -3.08
C PRO A 4 15.04 4.41 -1.72
N ASP A 5 15.12 5.23 -0.67
CA ASP A 5 15.30 4.83 0.73
C ASP A 5 14.06 4.13 1.29
N PHE A 6 12.85 4.50 0.85
CA PHE A 6 11.61 3.85 1.30
C PHE A 6 11.51 2.42 0.77
N TYR A 7 11.73 2.24 -0.54
CA TYR A 7 11.77 0.91 -1.14
C TYR A 7 12.94 0.09 -0.62
N PHE A 8 14.07 0.72 -0.29
CA PHE A 8 15.18 0.05 0.38
C PHE A 8 14.79 -0.49 1.76
N ALA A 9 14.13 0.32 2.60
CA ALA A 9 13.72 -0.10 3.95
C ALA A 9 12.72 -1.26 3.91
N ALA A 10 11.68 -1.18 3.08
CA ALA A 10 10.71 -2.26 2.91
C ALA A 10 11.39 -3.56 2.42
N ASN A 11 12.25 -3.45 1.40
CA ASN A 11 12.99 -4.60 0.88
C ASN A 11 13.97 -5.19 1.92
N ALA A 12 14.61 -4.35 2.73
CA ALA A 12 15.50 -4.80 3.79
C ALA A 12 14.73 -5.57 4.88
N ILE A 13 13.54 -5.12 5.27
CA ILE A 13 12.66 -5.81 6.22
C ILE A 13 12.25 -7.17 5.66
N PHE A 14 11.76 -7.23 4.42
CA PHE A 14 11.33 -8.48 3.81
C PHE A 14 12.51 -9.43 3.61
N ARG A 15 13.69 -8.91 3.24
CA ARG A 15 14.91 -9.71 3.13
C ARG A 15 15.35 -10.26 4.48
N HIS A 16 15.28 -9.47 5.55
CA HIS A 16 15.59 -9.93 6.89
C HIS A 16 14.64 -11.05 7.34
N LEU A 17 13.33 -10.89 7.14
CA LEU A 17 12.34 -11.91 7.45
C LEU A 17 12.57 -13.19 6.65
N HIS A 18 12.87 -13.06 5.35
CA HIS A 18 13.21 -14.19 4.49
C HIS A 18 14.45 -14.94 5.00
N ASP A 19 15.54 -14.23 5.27
CA ASP A 19 16.82 -14.85 5.61
C ASP A 19 16.80 -15.46 7.02
N ARG A 20 16.00 -14.91 7.94
CA ARG A 20 15.91 -15.38 9.33
C ARG A 20 14.84 -16.45 9.55
N HIS A 21 13.73 -16.39 8.83
CA HIS A 21 12.55 -17.25 9.07
C HIS A 21 12.13 -18.08 7.84
N GLY A 22 12.77 -17.87 6.69
CA GLY A 22 12.49 -18.56 5.45
C GLY A 22 11.34 -17.95 4.65
N LYS A 23 11.27 -18.35 3.38
CA LYS A 23 10.26 -17.85 2.41
C LYS A 23 8.82 -18.06 2.89
N GLN A 24 8.51 -19.20 3.50
CA GLN A 24 7.14 -19.49 3.93
C GLN A 24 6.67 -18.52 5.02
N ALA A 25 7.53 -18.18 5.98
CA ALA A 25 7.22 -17.21 7.02
C ALA A 25 7.00 -15.81 6.44
N LEU A 26 7.79 -15.40 5.45
CA LEU A 26 7.58 -14.12 4.75
C LEU A 26 6.22 -14.09 4.02
N VAL A 27 5.84 -15.18 3.34
CA VAL A 27 4.54 -15.27 2.67
C VAL A 27 3.40 -15.18 3.68
N GLU A 28 3.51 -15.87 4.82
CA GLU A 28 2.48 -15.83 5.86
C GLU A 28 2.40 -14.47 6.53
N TYR A 29 3.53 -13.80 6.73
CA TYR A 29 3.56 -12.42 7.19
C TYR A 29 2.77 -11.48 6.26
N TRP A 30 2.96 -11.57 4.94
CA TRP A 30 2.19 -10.75 4.00
C TRP A 30 0.69 -11.10 3.99
N ARG A 31 0.34 -12.39 4.16
CA ARG A 31 -1.06 -12.80 4.27
C ARG A 31 -1.72 -12.24 5.52
N SER A 32 -1.07 -12.34 6.68
CA SER A 32 -1.55 -11.75 7.93
C SER A 32 -1.67 -10.23 7.80
N LEU A 33 -0.68 -9.55 7.20
CA LEU A 33 -0.73 -8.11 6.96
C LEU A 33 -1.97 -7.71 6.12
N ALA A 34 -2.30 -8.49 5.08
CA ALA A 34 -3.50 -8.26 4.27
C ALA A 34 -4.80 -8.60 5.03
N ALA A 35 -4.81 -9.71 5.77
CA ALA A 35 -6.00 -10.22 6.46
C ALA A 35 -6.34 -9.45 7.74
N GLU A 36 -5.37 -8.77 8.35
CA GLU A 36 -5.53 -8.07 9.62
C GLU A 36 -5.39 -6.56 9.42
N TYR A 37 -4.17 -6.08 9.17
CA TYR A 37 -3.87 -4.64 9.15
C TYR A 37 -4.57 -3.91 8.00
N TYR A 38 -4.55 -4.48 6.79
CA TYR A 38 -5.18 -3.86 5.62
C TYR A 38 -6.61 -4.30 5.37
N HIS A 39 -7.21 -5.15 6.22
CA HIS A 39 -8.51 -5.75 5.97
C HIS A 39 -9.60 -4.71 5.66
N GLY A 40 -9.76 -3.71 6.54
CA GLY A 40 -10.79 -2.69 6.37
C GLY A 40 -10.60 -1.85 5.10
N ARG A 41 -9.36 -1.50 4.76
CA ARG A 41 -9.03 -0.78 3.53
C ARG A 41 -9.35 -1.61 2.29
N ILE A 42 -8.95 -2.89 2.29
CA ILE A 42 -9.21 -3.82 1.19
C ILE A 42 -10.71 -4.01 0.97
N GLU A 43 -11.50 -4.18 2.03
CA GLU A 43 -12.96 -4.34 1.91
C GLU A 43 -13.65 -3.05 1.43
N ALA A 44 -13.19 -1.88 1.88
CA ALA A 44 -13.65 -0.60 1.36
C ALA A 44 -13.36 -0.46 -0.15
N TRP A 45 -12.16 -0.83 -0.61
CA TRP A 45 -11.81 -0.78 -2.03
C TRP A 45 -12.60 -1.79 -2.86
N LYS A 46 -12.79 -3.02 -2.37
CA LYS A 46 -13.58 -4.04 -3.07
C LYS A 46 -15.04 -3.62 -3.23
N SER A 47 -15.63 -3.05 -2.18
CA SER A 47 -17.05 -2.68 -2.18
C SER A 47 -17.30 -1.39 -2.96
N GLY A 48 -16.39 -0.42 -2.89
CA GLY A 48 -16.55 0.90 -3.47
C GLY A 48 -15.81 1.14 -4.79
N GLY A 49 -15.09 0.15 -5.32
CA GLY A 49 -14.43 0.24 -6.62
C GLY A 49 -13.33 1.30 -6.69
N LEU A 50 -13.07 1.79 -7.91
CA LEU A 50 -12.00 2.77 -8.18
C LEU A 50 -12.28 4.12 -7.51
N GLU A 51 -13.54 4.48 -7.31
CA GLU A 51 -13.96 5.68 -6.59
C GLU A 51 -13.48 5.65 -5.13
N ALA A 52 -13.62 4.50 -4.46
CA ALA A 52 -13.12 4.33 -3.10
C ALA A 52 -11.59 4.35 -3.03
N VAL A 53 -10.90 3.80 -4.03
CA VAL A 53 -9.43 3.86 -4.14
C VAL A 53 -8.98 5.31 -4.28
N ALA A 54 -9.58 6.08 -5.19
CA ALA A 54 -9.25 7.48 -5.39
C ALA A 54 -9.54 8.33 -4.15
N ALA A 55 -10.66 8.08 -3.46
CA ALA A 55 -11.01 8.78 -2.23
C ALA A 55 -10.00 8.51 -1.10
N ASP A 56 -9.57 7.26 -0.92
CA ASP A 56 -8.57 6.88 0.09
C ASP A 56 -7.21 7.54 -0.20
N TRP A 57 -6.75 7.53 -1.46
CA TRP A 57 -5.50 8.22 -1.83
C TRP A 57 -5.57 9.73 -1.63
N ARG A 58 -6.69 10.37 -1.99
CA ARG A 58 -6.89 11.81 -1.71
C ARG A 58 -6.83 12.09 -0.22
N ALA A 59 -7.50 11.27 0.60
CA ALA A 59 -7.49 11.42 2.05
C ALA A 59 -6.11 11.19 2.66
N TYR A 60 -5.32 10.27 2.10
CA TYR A 60 -3.95 10.00 2.50
C TYR A 60 -3.03 11.20 2.19
N PHE A 61 -2.97 11.64 0.93
CA PHE A 61 -2.07 12.74 0.53
C PHE A 61 -2.48 14.10 1.12
N ALA A 62 -3.77 14.32 1.42
CA ALA A 62 -4.21 15.50 2.14
C ALA A 62 -3.60 15.63 3.55
N GLN A 63 -3.15 14.51 4.14
CA GLN A 63 -2.49 14.47 5.45
C GLN A 63 -0.97 14.45 5.35
N GLU A 64 -0.40 14.20 4.16
CA GLU A 64 1.04 14.10 3.96
C GLU A 64 1.67 15.51 3.88
N PRO A 65 2.64 15.83 4.77
CA PRO A 65 3.30 17.12 4.73
C PRO A 65 4.02 17.34 3.39
N LEU A 66 3.79 18.51 2.78
CA LEU A 66 4.42 18.92 1.52
C LEU A 66 4.09 18.01 0.32
N ALA A 67 3.03 17.21 0.40
CA ALA A 67 2.56 16.43 -0.74
C ALA A 67 1.94 17.35 -1.81
N GLU A 68 2.47 17.28 -3.02
CA GLU A 68 1.89 17.85 -4.24
C GLU A 68 1.51 16.68 -5.16
N VAL A 69 0.31 16.12 -4.97
CA VAL A 69 -0.17 14.92 -5.67
C VAL A 69 -1.61 15.12 -6.12
N ASP A 70 -1.86 14.94 -7.42
CA ASP A 70 -3.19 15.01 -8.02
C ASP A 70 -3.72 13.61 -8.27
N VAL A 71 -4.79 13.22 -7.56
CA VAL A 71 -5.40 11.90 -7.73
C VAL A 71 -6.49 11.95 -8.79
N ILE A 72 -6.22 11.36 -9.95
CA ILE A 72 -7.11 11.34 -11.12
C ILE A 72 -7.81 9.97 -11.20
N LEU A 73 -9.14 9.99 -11.26
CA LEU A 73 -9.95 8.79 -11.49
C LEU A 73 -10.18 8.63 -13.00
N GLY A 74 -9.63 7.57 -13.58
CA GLY A 74 -9.86 7.17 -14.97
C GLY A 74 -10.99 6.16 -15.11
N GLU A 75 -11.24 5.70 -16.33
CA GLU A 75 -12.29 4.70 -16.62
C GLU A 75 -11.96 3.33 -16.02
N ASN A 76 -10.67 2.97 -15.98
CA ASN A 76 -10.21 1.64 -15.55
C ASN A 76 -9.07 1.69 -14.53
N ASP A 77 -8.69 2.88 -14.08
CA ASP A 77 -7.51 3.12 -13.24
C ASP A 77 -7.63 4.37 -12.36
N VAL A 78 -6.67 4.50 -11.45
CA VAL A 78 -6.45 5.70 -10.63
C VAL A 78 -4.99 6.08 -10.81
N GLU A 79 -4.76 7.30 -11.28
CA GLU A 79 -3.42 7.89 -11.46
C GLU A 79 -3.11 8.85 -10.30
N LEU A 80 -1.83 8.93 -9.93
CA LEU A 80 -1.29 9.77 -8.84
C LEU A 80 -0.19 10.69 -9.38
#